data_AF-A0A6P8Q0D8-F1
#
_entry.id   AF-A0A6P8Q0D8-F1
#
_cell.length_a   1.000
_cell.length_b   1.000
_cell.length_c   1.000
_cell.angle_alpha   90.00
_cell.angle_beta   90.00
_cell.angle_gamma   90.00
#
_symmetry.space_group_name_H-M   'P 1'
#
loop_
_entity.id
_entity.type
_entity.pdbx_description
1 polymer ?
#
loop_
_entity_poly.entity_id
_entity_poly.type
_entity_poly.pdbx_seq_one_letter_code
_entity_poly.pdbx_strand_id
1 'polypeptide(L)'
;MKTFLLSLLAAALCLHPADSLKCYTCESAIELKNSKCLIETNCTSEAMYCMTTHAIAHEETAINKRCAAECTSRTVVAEELTVSDSCCQTDLCNFNGDEKEAGERKRKEVEVSAAVSVRIGVLTLVIAVGFFGSLLSLEL
;
A
#
# COMPACT_ATOMS: atom_id res chain seq x y z
N MET A 1 29.76 23.81 -7.19
CA MET A 1 29.72 22.45 -7.77
C MET A 1 29.19 21.40 -6.80
N LYS A 2 29.70 21.33 -5.55
CA LYS A 2 29.27 20.34 -4.54
C LYS A 2 27.82 20.49 -4.03
N THR A 3 27.31 21.72 -3.97
CA THR A 3 25.94 22.01 -3.52
C THR A 3 24.86 21.56 -4.50
N PHE A 4 25.13 21.66 -5.81
CA PHE A 4 24.24 21.14 -6.86
C PHE A 4 24.11 19.62 -6.81
N LEU A 5 25.22 18.92 -6.54
CA LEU A 5 25.20 17.46 -6.40
C LEU A 5 24.40 16.99 -5.19
N LEU A 6 24.52 17.70 -4.05
CA LEU A 6 23.71 17.44 -2.85
C LEU A 6 22.22 17.71 -3.07
N SER A 7 21.89 18.80 -3.78
CA SER A 7 20.50 19.10 -4.15
C SER A 7 19.92 18.05 -5.09
N LEU A 8 20.70 17.56 -6.04
CA LEU A 8 20.27 16.53 -7.00
C LEU A 8 20.07 15.18 -6.31
N LEU A 9 20.94 14.85 -5.34
CA LEU A 9 20.84 13.62 -4.56
C LEU A 9 19.59 13.64 -3.65
N ALA A 10 19.30 14.78 -3.01
CA ALA A 10 18.08 14.95 -2.21
C ALA A 10 16.80 14.83 -3.06
N ALA A 11 16.78 15.39 -4.28
CA ALA A 11 15.65 15.22 -5.19
C ALA A 11 15.46 13.77 -5.64
N ALA A 12 16.54 13.03 -5.87
CA ALA A 12 16.50 11.61 -6.20
C ALA A 12 15.94 10.73 -5.07
N LEU A 13 16.21 11.07 -3.81
CA LEU A 13 15.69 10.37 -2.63
C LEU A 13 14.19 10.64 -2.37
N CYS A 14 13.63 11.72 -2.93
CA CYS A 14 12.20 12.02 -2.84
C CYS A 14 11.35 11.30 -3.90
N LEU A 15 11.97 10.74 -4.93
CA LEU A 15 11.31 9.92 -5.94
C LEU A 15 11.14 8.51 -5.37
N HIS A 16 10.07 8.29 -4.60
CA HIS A 16 9.60 6.92 -4.38
C HIS A 16 9.13 6.39 -5.74
N PRO A 17 9.66 5.26 -6.24
CA PRO A 17 9.02 4.59 -7.35
C PRO A 17 7.59 4.28 -6.91
N ALA A 18 6.61 4.84 -7.62
CA ALA A 18 5.23 4.40 -7.51
C ALA A 18 5.16 3.04 -8.19
N ASP A 19 5.74 2.02 -7.55
CA ASP A 19 5.59 0.66 -8.01
C ASP A 19 4.09 0.34 -7.97
N SER A 20 3.56 0.03 -9.15
CA SER A 20 2.19 -0.41 -9.32
C SER A 20 2.07 -1.78 -8.68
N LEU A 21 1.18 -1.87 -7.68
CA LEU A 21 0.85 -3.13 -7.02
C LEU A 21 0.41 -4.16 -8.06
N LYS A 22 0.89 -5.39 -7.95
CA LYS A 22 0.39 -6.52 -8.75
C LYS A 22 -0.58 -7.35 -7.93
N CYS A 23 -1.70 -7.73 -8.52
CA CYS A 23 -2.68 -8.61 -7.89
C CYS A 23 -3.08 -9.73 -8.84
N TYR A 24 -3.59 -10.84 -8.29
CA TYR A 24 -4.32 -11.82 -9.08
C TYR A 24 -5.75 -11.36 -9.37
N THR A 25 -6.24 -11.64 -10.57
CA THR A 25 -7.63 -11.40 -11.02
C THR A 25 -8.22 -12.67 -11.65
N CYS A 26 -9.54 -12.68 -11.84
CA CYS A 26 -10.28 -13.78 -12.44
C CYS A 26 -10.51 -13.61 -13.94
N GLU A 27 -10.59 -14.73 -14.65
CA GLU A 27 -10.90 -14.77 -16.09
C GLU A 27 -12.30 -14.20 -16.38
N SER A 28 -13.25 -14.48 -15.49
CA SER A 28 -14.59 -13.90 -15.51
C SER A 28 -14.97 -13.31 -14.15
N ALA A 29 -16.08 -12.57 -14.11
CA ALA A 29 -16.52 -11.90 -12.89
C ALA A 29 -16.90 -12.88 -11.75
N ILE A 30 -17.22 -14.13 -12.07
CA ILE A 30 -17.70 -15.15 -11.13
C ILE A 30 -17.03 -16.48 -11.49
N GLU A 31 -16.13 -16.95 -10.64
CA GLU A 31 -15.47 -18.25 -10.80
C GLU A 31 -15.74 -19.15 -9.61
N LEU A 32 -15.78 -20.46 -9.82
CA LEU A 32 -15.95 -21.45 -8.74
C LEU A 32 -14.62 -22.02 -8.23
N LYS A 33 -13.50 -21.64 -8.85
CA LYS A 33 -12.18 -22.20 -8.56
C LYS A 33 -11.12 -21.11 -8.54
N ASN A 34 -10.32 -21.09 -7.47
CA ASN A 34 -9.19 -20.15 -7.34
C ASN A 34 -8.20 -20.27 -8.51
N SER A 35 -8.02 -21.45 -9.11
CA SER A 35 -7.12 -21.66 -10.25
C SER A 35 -7.45 -20.81 -11.47
N LYS A 36 -8.72 -20.39 -11.63
CA LYS A 36 -9.16 -19.47 -12.69
C LYS A 36 -9.05 -17.99 -12.32
N CYS A 37 -8.56 -17.74 -11.10
CA CYS A 37 -8.33 -16.43 -10.52
C CYS A 37 -6.86 -16.17 -10.24
N LEU A 38 -5.97 -16.70 -11.09
CA LEU A 38 -4.52 -16.52 -10.98
C LEU A 38 -3.95 -15.70 -12.14
N ILE A 39 -4.74 -14.79 -12.72
CA ILE A 39 -4.28 -13.87 -13.76
C ILE A 39 -3.52 -12.72 -13.09
N GLU A 40 -2.20 -12.66 -13.27
CA GLU A 40 -1.39 -11.54 -12.78
C GLU A 40 -1.79 -10.24 -13.49
N THR A 41 -2.12 -9.22 -12.72
CA THR A 41 -2.60 -7.92 -13.22
C THR A 41 -1.85 -6.80 -12.53
N ASN A 42 -1.28 -5.88 -13.32
CA ASN A 42 -0.74 -4.62 -12.80
C ASN A 42 -1.90 -3.68 -12.46
N CYS A 43 -1.97 -3.24 -11.21
CA CYS A 43 -3.02 -2.34 -10.74
C CYS A 43 -2.72 -0.89 -11.13
N THR A 44 -3.74 -0.03 -11.12
CA THR A 44 -3.51 1.42 -11.27
C THR A 44 -2.79 1.97 -10.05
N SER A 45 -2.15 3.14 -10.16
CA SER A 45 -1.45 3.81 -9.04
C SER A 45 -2.37 4.15 -7.86
N GLU A 46 -3.68 4.25 -8.12
CA GLU A 46 -4.70 4.51 -7.10
C GLU A 46 -5.16 3.22 -6.40
N ALA A 47 -4.99 2.06 -7.04
CA ALA A 47 -5.44 0.78 -6.52
C ALA A 47 -4.38 0.16 -5.61
N MET A 48 -4.47 0.48 -4.32
CA MET A 48 -3.51 0.10 -3.29
C MET A 48 -3.80 -1.25 -2.61
N TYR A 49 -4.85 -1.97 -3.03
CA TYR A 49 -5.27 -3.23 -2.42
C TYR A 49 -5.56 -4.30 -3.46
N CYS A 50 -5.15 -5.53 -3.15
CA CYS A 50 -5.72 -6.73 -3.76
C CYS A 50 -6.93 -7.16 -2.92
N MET A 51 -8.10 -7.18 -3.56
CA MET A 51 -9.35 -7.62 -2.94
C MET A 51 -9.72 -9.01 -3.44
N THR A 52 -10.10 -9.90 -2.52
CA THR A 52 -10.75 -11.18 -2.84
C THR A 52 -12.13 -11.20 -2.19
N THR A 53 -13.14 -11.53 -2.99
CA THR A 53 -14.52 -11.67 -2.53
C THR A 53 -14.94 -13.13 -2.70
N HIS A 54 -15.47 -13.71 -1.64
CA HIS A 54 -16.18 -14.99 -1.68
C HIS A 54 -17.67 -14.73 -1.54
N ALA A 55 -18.48 -15.45 -2.32
CA ALA A 55 -19.92 -15.47 -2.19
C ALA A 55 -20.37 -16.93 -2.08
N ILE A 56 -20.95 -17.29 -0.95
CA ILE A 56 -21.39 -18.64 -0.62
C ILE A 56 -22.92 -18.64 -0.63
N ALA A 57 -23.52 -19.45 -1.50
CA ALA A 57 -24.96 -19.65 -1.58
C ALA A 57 -25.26 -21.13 -1.79
N HIS A 58 -26.17 -21.71 -1.00
CA HIS A 58 -26.60 -23.11 -1.13
C HIS A 58 -25.44 -24.10 -1.35
N GLU A 59 -24.38 -24.01 -0.52
CA GLU A 59 -23.15 -24.82 -0.58
C GLU A 59 -22.20 -24.55 -1.77
N GLU A 60 -22.59 -23.71 -2.72
CA GLU A 60 -21.70 -23.25 -3.79
C GLU A 60 -20.94 -22.00 -3.37
N THR A 61 -19.63 -21.98 -3.60
CA THR A 61 -18.77 -20.82 -3.35
C THR A 61 -18.26 -20.25 -4.66
N ALA A 62 -18.62 -19.00 -4.95
CA ALA A 62 -18.01 -18.19 -5.98
C ALA A 62 -16.87 -17.35 -5.39
N ILE A 63 -15.81 -17.17 -6.18
CA ILE A 63 -14.67 -16.33 -5.87
C ILE A 63 -14.49 -15.28 -6.97
N ASN A 64 -14.15 -14.06 -6.56
CA ASN A 64 -13.70 -12.99 -7.44
C ASN A 64 -12.46 -12.31 -6.85
N LYS A 65 -11.55 -11.82 -7.70
CA LYS A 65 -10.33 -11.10 -7.30
C LYS A 65 -10.11 -9.88 -8.17
N ARG A 66 -9.76 -8.75 -7.56
CA ARG A 66 -9.58 -7.48 -8.26
C ARG A 66 -8.60 -6.54 -7.57
N CYS A 67 -8.07 -5.59 -8.33
CA CYS A 67 -7.44 -4.39 -7.80
C CYS A 67 -8.51 -3.44 -7.23
N ALA A 68 -8.24 -2.82 -6.09
CA ALA A 68 -9.16 -1.87 -5.45
C ALA A 68 -8.40 -0.67 -4.85
N ALA A 69 -8.97 0.53 -4.99
CA ALA A 69 -8.46 1.74 -4.34
C ALA A 69 -8.80 1.77 -2.84
N GLU A 70 -9.98 1.27 -2.50
CA GLU A 70 -10.44 1.10 -1.13
C GLU A 70 -10.90 -0.34 -0.92
N CYS A 71 -10.54 -0.91 0.23
CA CYS A 71 -10.91 -2.27 0.58
C CYS A 71 -11.10 -2.38 2.10
N THR A 72 -12.25 -2.90 2.52
CA THR A 72 -12.54 -3.20 3.93
C THR A 72 -12.90 -4.65 4.06
N SER A 73 -12.11 -5.41 4.81
CA SER A 73 -12.41 -6.82 5.05
C SER A 73 -13.65 -6.94 5.94
N ARG A 74 -14.64 -7.67 5.45
CA ARG A 74 -15.95 -7.82 6.11
C ARG A 74 -16.63 -9.09 5.63
N THR A 75 -17.41 -9.69 6.51
CA THR A 75 -18.33 -10.77 6.16
C THR A 75 -19.75 -10.28 6.41
N VAL A 76 -20.60 -10.44 5.40
CA VAL A 76 -22.03 -10.14 5.46
C VAL A 76 -22.77 -11.44 5.26
N VAL A 77 -23.65 -11.76 6.20
CA VAL A 77 -24.53 -12.93 6.11
C VAL A 77 -25.96 -12.40 5.94
N ALA A 78 -26.63 -12.84 4.90
CA ALA A 78 -28.02 -12.50 4.59
C ALA A 78 -28.76 -13.76 4.15
N GLU A 79 -29.66 -14.26 5.01
CA GLU A 79 -30.40 -15.51 4.78
C GLU A 79 -29.45 -16.66 4.39
N GLU A 80 -29.60 -17.23 3.19
CA GLU A 80 -28.75 -18.28 2.62
C GLU A 80 -27.52 -17.79 1.84
N LEU A 81 -27.21 -16.48 1.86
CA LEU A 81 -26.05 -15.89 1.18
C LEU A 81 -25.03 -15.33 2.18
N THR A 82 -23.80 -15.83 2.12
CA THR A 82 -22.65 -15.26 2.84
C THR A 82 -21.67 -14.63 1.85
N VAL A 83 -21.36 -13.35 2.03
CA VAL A 83 -20.33 -12.65 1.24
C VAL A 83 -19.18 -12.25 2.15
N SER A 84 -17.96 -12.68 1.84
CA SER A 84 -16.76 -12.32 2.59
C SER A 84 -15.76 -11.60 1.69
N ASP A 85 -15.28 -10.45 2.16
CA ASP A 85 -14.26 -9.64 1.50
C ASP A 85 -12.96 -9.70 2.31
N SER A 86 -11.83 -9.95 1.63
CA SER A 86 -10.48 -9.91 2.20
C SER A 86 -9.57 -8.98 1.40
N CYS A 87 -8.63 -8.32 2.09
CA CYS A 87 -7.82 -7.25 1.54
C CYS A 87 -6.34 -7.44 1.92
N CYS A 88 -5.43 -7.18 1.00
CA CYS A 88 -3.99 -7.15 1.25
C CYS A 88 -3.27 -6.15 0.32
N GLN A 89 -2.03 -5.76 0.65
CA GLN A 89 -1.32 -4.62 0.03
C GLN A 89 0.10 -4.95 -0.48
N THR A 90 0.42 -6.24 -0.65
CA THR A 90 1.72 -6.66 -1.21
C THR A 90 1.50 -7.37 -2.54
N ASP A 91 2.51 -7.36 -3.40
CA ASP A 91 2.39 -7.98 -4.72
C ASP A 91 1.94 -9.44 -4.61
N LEU A 92 0.93 -9.77 -5.41
CA LEU A 92 0.36 -11.10 -5.58
C LEU A 92 -0.11 -11.75 -4.26
N CYS A 93 -0.40 -10.93 -3.24
CA CYS A 93 -0.77 -11.40 -1.90
C CYS A 93 -2.07 -12.19 -1.85
N ASN A 94 -2.95 -12.01 -2.83
CA ASN A 94 -4.23 -12.68 -2.95
C ASN A 94 -4.15 -14.01 -3.71
N PHE A 95 -3.00 -14.70 -3.68
CA PHE A 95 -2.84 -16.02 -4.33
C PHE A 95 -3.76 -17.09 -3.75
N ASN A 96 -3.96 -17.06 -2.43
CA ASN A 96 -4.91 -17.95 -1.76
C ASN A 96 -6.33 -17.52 -2.10
N GLY A 97 -7.19 -18.50 -2.39
CA GLY A 97 -8.64 -18.33 -2.39
C GLY A 97 -9.22 -18.68 -1.02
N ASP A 98 -8.45 -18.49 0.05
CA ASP A 98 -8.85 -18.88 1.39
C ASP A 98 -9.31 -17.65 2.15
N GLU A 99 -10.49 -17.78 2.76
CA GLU A 99 -11.01 -16.88 3.77
C GLU A 99 -10.07 -16.92 4.98
N LYS A 100 -8.97 -16.15 4.95
CA LYS A 100 -8.28 -15.83 6.19
C LYS A 100 -9.22 -14.93 6.98
N GLU A 101 -9.80 -15.53 8.01
CA GLU A 101 -10.58 -14.93 9.09
C GLU A 101 -10.15 -13.49 9.36
N ALA A 102 -11.16 -12.63 9.55
CA ALA A 102 -11.03 -11.24 9.92
C ALA A 102 -9.79 -11.00 10.79
N GLY A 103 -8.79 -10.36 10.18
CA GLY A 103 -7.64 -9.84 10.89
C GLY A 103 -8.16 -8.92 11.99
N GLU A 104 -8.08 -9.42 13.22
CA GLU A 104 -8.27 -8.67 14.44
C GLU A 104 -7.65 -7.28 14.23
N ARG A 105 -8.40 -6.23 14.55
CA ARG A 105 -7.90 -4.87 14.58
C ARG A 105 -6.87 -4.79 15.71
N LYS A 106 -5.66 -5.32 15.48
CA LYS A 106 -4.45 -4.80 16.09
C LYS A 106 -4.41 -3.38 15.57
N ARG A 107 -5.00 -2.47 16.36
CA ARG A 107 -4.46 -1.14 16.55
C ARG A 107 -2.96 -1.38 16.66
N LYS A 108 -2.23 -1.21 15.54
CA LYS A 108 -0.85 -0.80 15.63
C LYS A 108 -0.99 0.42 16.52
N GLU A 109 -0.56 0.29 17.77
CA GLU A 109 0.07 1.43 18.39
C GLU A 109 1.00 1.92 17.31
N VAL A 110 0.64 3.08 16.77
CA VAL A 110 1.61 3.91 16.11
C VAL A 110 2.57 4.19 17.26
N GLU A 111 3.53 3.28 17.46
CA GLU A 111 4.80 3.67 17.99
C GLU A 111 5.33 4.58 16.89
N VAL A 112 4.89 5.84 17.00
CA VAL A 112 5.64 6.97 16.51
C VAL A 112 6.92 6.79 17.28
N SER A 113 7.86 6.02 16.70
CA SER A 113 9.24 6.10 17.07
C SER A 113 9.62 7.51 16.65
N ALA A 114 9.30 8.44 17.55
CA ALA A 114 9.76 9.80 17.58
C ALA A 114 11.26 9.76 17.88
N ALA A 115 12.03 9.09 17.03
CA ALA A 115 13.47 9.07 17.05
C ALA A 115 14.06 9.68 15.77
N VAL A 116 13.23 9.99 14.76
CA VAL A 116 13.69 10.65 13.53
C VAL A 116 12.84 11.89 13.22
N SER A 117 12.56 12.71 14.23
CA SER A 117 11.98 14.05 14.00
C SER A 117 12.82 15.18 14.61
N VAL A 118 13.71 14.89 15.56
CA VAL A 118 14.51 15.96 16.18
C VAL A 118 15.79 16.27 15.40
N ARG A 119 16.38 15.31 14.68
CA ARG A 119 17.66 15.54 13.99
C ARG A 119 17.55 16.22 12.63
N ILE A 120 16.44 16.03 11.91
CA ILE A 120 16.25 16.69 10.60
C ILE A 120 15.92 18.17 10.79
N GLY A 121 15.10 18.54 11.81
CA GLY A 121 14.83 19.93 12.16
C GLY A 121 16.08 20.68 12.64
N VAL A 122 16.95 20.02 13.41
CA VAL A 122 18.25 20.61 13.80
C VAL A 122 19.20 20.69 12.61
N LEU A 123 19.19 19.72 11.69
CA LEU A 123 20.05 19.75 10.51
C LEU A 123 19.60 20.82 9.49
N THR A 124 18.30 21.00 9.27
CA THR A 124 17.77 22.09 8.42
C THR A 124 17.94 23.46 9.06
N LEU A 125 17.83 23.58 10.39
CA LEU A 125 18.18 24.80 11.11
C LEU A 125 19.68 25.09 10.99
N VAL A 126 20.57 24.11 11.23
CA VAL A 126 22.04 24.27 11.11
C VAL A 126 22.46 24.60 9.67
N ILE A 127 21.79 24.03 8.67
CA ILE A 127 22.01 24.40 7.27
C ILE A 127 21.51 25.83 7.01
N ALA A 128 20.36 26.25 7.55
CA ALA A 128 19.87 27.62 7.40
C ALA A 128 20.77 28.66 8.09
N VAL A 129 21.22 28.41 9.34
CA VAL A 129 22.11 29.35 10.06
C VAL A 129 23.52 29.35 9.46
N GLY A 130 24.02 28.19 8.99
CA GLY A 130 25.33 28.06 8.36
C GLY A 130 25.42 28.66 6.95
N PHE A 131 24.32 28.62 6.18
CA PHE A 131 24.24 29.23 4.85
C PHE A 131 24.12 30.75 4.93
N PHE A 132 23.40 31.29 5.92
CA PHE A 132 23.36 32.74 6.18
C PHE A 132 24.71 33.30 6.69
N GLY A 133 25.46 32.55 7.51
CA GLY A 133 26.78 32.98 7.99
C GLY A 133 27.87 33.00 6.89
N SER A 134 27.76 32.12 5.90
CA SER A 134 28.71 32.05 4.78
C SER A 134 28.44 33.09 3.69
N LEU A 135 27.20 33.58 3.56
CA LEU A 135 26.84 34.66 2.64
C LEU A 135 27.33 36.03 3.14
N LEU A 136 27.25 36.28 4.46
CA LEU A 136 27.65 37.55 5.07
C LEU A 136 29.18 37.79 5.08
N SER A 137 29.98 36.77 4.81
CA SER A 137 31.46 36.87 4.73
C SER A 137 31.99 37.10 3.31
N LEU A 138 31.10 37.24 2.31
CA LEU A 138 31.47 37.54 0.92
C LEU A 138 31.17 39.00 0.51
N GLU A 139 30.58 39.78 1.42
CA GLU A 139 30.24 41.21 1.25
C GLU A 139 31.02 42.14 2.19
N LEU A 140 32.15 41.67 2.76
CA LEU A 140 33.17 42.53 3.40
C LEU A 140 34.56 42.27 2.83
#